data_AF-W4MCC6-F1
#
_entry.id   AF-W4MCC6-F1
#
_cell.length_a   1.000
_cell.length_b   1.000
_cell.length_c   1.000
_cell.angle_alpha   90.00
_cell.angle_beta   90.00
_cell.angle_gamma   90.00
#
_symmetry.space_group_name_H-M   'P 1'
#
loop_
_entity.id
_entity.type
_entity.pdbx_description
1 polymer ?
#
loop_
_entity_poly.entity_id
_entity_poly.type
_entity_poly.pdbx_seq_one_letter_code
_entity_poly.pdbx_strand_id
1 'polypeptide(L)'
;MADLTFEQALRRLEEIVEALETEDLDLDKSLQFFEEGVSLSRHCNQQLQAAEKRIDVLLTKADGTLATEPFVLPDDPSSQSGDETPSA
;
A
#
# COMPACT_ATOMS: atom_id res chain seq x y z
N MET A 1 -13.51 -5.72 -10.17
CA MET A 1 -13.16 -4.87 -9.00
C MET A 1 -12.91 -3.40 -9.34
N ALA A 2 -12.85 -3.00 -10.62
CA ALA A 2 -12.50 -1.62 -11.01
C ALA A 2 -13.47 -0.52 -10.49
N ASP A 3 -14.65 -0.91 -10.00
CA ASP A 3 -15.68 0.02 -9.49
C ASP A 3 -15.74 0.14 -7.96
N LEU A 4 -14.91 -0.59 -7.20
CA LEU A 4 -14.87 -0.49 -5.73
C LEU A 4 -14.02 0.71 -5.28
N THR A 5 -14.59 1.55 -4.40
CA THR A 5 -13.81 2.59 -3.72
C THR A 5 -12.79 1.96 -2.77
N PHE A 6 -11.77 2.73 -2.37
CA PHE A 6 -10.79 2.28 -1.38
C PHE A 6 -11.45 1.78 -0.10
N GLU A 7 -12.34 2.58 0.48
CA GLU A 7 -13.06 2.24 1.73
C GLU A 7 -13.89 0.96 1.59
N GLN A 8 -14.54 0.74 0.44
CA GLN A 8 -15.32 -0.46 0.20
C GLN A 8 -14.43 -1.70 0.05
N ALA A 9 -13.31 -1.58 -0.67
CA ALA A 9 -12.37 -2.66 -0.84
C ALA A 9 -11.68 -3.04 0.47
N LEU A 10 -11.32 -2.04 1.29
CA LEU A 10 -10.74 -2.25 2.61
C LEU A 10 -11.73 -2.96 3.54
N ARG A 11 -12.97 -2.47 3.62
CA ARG A 11 -14.01 -3.10 4.44
C ARG A 11 -14.24 -4.55 4.05
N ARG A 12 -14.31 -4.84 2.75
CA ARG A 12 -14.48 -6.21 2.26
C ARG A 12 -13.28 -7.10 2.63
N LEU A 13 -12.07 -6.55 2.58
CA LEU A 13 -10.86 -7.26 2.98
C LEU A 13 -10.88 -7.59 4.48
N GLU A 14 -11.32 -6.67 5.33
CA GLU A 14 -11.51 -6.89 6.78
C GLU A 14 -12.51 -8.02 7.05
N GLU A 15 -13.68 -7.98 6.39
CA GLU A 15 -14.69 -9.05 6.48
C GLU A 15 -14.13 -10.43 6.09
N ILE A 16 -13.28 -10.48 5.06
CA ILE A 16 -12.63 -11.71 4.60
C ILE A 16 -11.64 -12.21 5.65
N VAL A 17 -10.85 -11.33 6.26
CA VAL A 17 -9.90 -11.70 7.31
C VAL A 17 -10.65 -12.27 8.52
N GLU A 18 -11.70 -11.60 8.97
CA GLU A 18 -12.55 -12.11 10.06
C GLU A 18 -13.15 -13.49 9.74
N ALA A 19 -13.60 -13.68 8.49
CA ALA A 19 -14.15 -14.96 8.07
C ALA A 19 -13.09 -16.08 8.02
N LEU A 20 -11.86 -15.77 7.60
CA LEU A 20 -10.73 -16.72 7.56
C LEU A 20 -10.24 -17.12 8.95
N GLU A 21 -10.49 -16.30 9.98
CA GLU A 21 -10.17 -16.61 11.38
C GLU A 21 -11.19 -17.55 12.04
N THR A 22 -12.30 -17.87 11.36
CA THR A 22 -13.34 -18.75 11.90
C THR A 22 -12.98 -20.24 11.71
N GLU A 23 -13.07 -21.03 12.80
CA GLU A 23 -12.67 -22.45 12.83
C GLU A 23 -13.51 -23.38 11.93
N ASP A 24 -14.74 -23.00 11.57
CA ASP A 24 -15.69 -23.81 10.79
C ASP A 24 -15.71 -23.50 9.28
N LEU A 25 -14.68 -22.82 8.76
CA LEU A 25 -14.60 -22.51 7.33
C LEU A 25 -14.11 -23.72 6.51
N ASP A 26 -14.88 -24.13 5.50
CA ASP A 26 -14.43 -25.20 4.60
C ASP A 26 -13.23 -24.77 3.72
N LEU A 27 -12.48 -25.75 3.22
CA LEU A 27 -11.27 -25.51 2.43
C LEU A 27 -11.53 -24.74 1.13
N ASP A 28 -12.60 -25.06 0.40
CA ASP A 28 -12.94 -24.41 -0.87
C ASP A 28 -13.30 -22.94 -0.63
N LYS A 29 -14.06 -22.65 0.44
CA LYS A 29 -14.35 -21.26 0.85
C LYS A 29 -13.11 -20.54 1.33
N SER A 30 -12.23 -21.20 2.08
CA SER A 30 -10.97 -20.64 2.52
C SER A 30 -10.10 -20.20 1.33
N LEU A 31 -10.03 -21.03 0.29
CA LEU A 31 -9.32 -20.70 -0.95
C LEU A 31 -9.98 -19.55 -1.70
N GLN A 32 -11.30 -19.52 -1.81
CA GLN A 32 -12.02 -18.40 -2.46
C GLN A 32 -11.79 -17.07 -1.74
N PHE A 33 -11.90 -17.06 -0.41
CA PHE A 33 -11.64 -15.88 0.41
C PHE A 33 -10.20 -15.43 0.34
N PHE A 34 -9.25 -16.37 0.31
CA PHE A 34 -7.83 -16.03 0.12
C PHE A 34 -7.59 -15.36 -1.25
N GLU A 35 -8.11 -15.93 -2.33
CA GLU A 35 -7.99 -15.36 -3.68
C GLU A 35 -8.63 -13.96 -3.77
N GLU A 36 -9.84 -13.80 -3.22
CA GLU A 36 -10.52 -12.52 -3.14
C GLU A 36 -9.71 -11.50 -2.33
N GLY A 37 -9.21 -11.89 -1.17
CA GLY A 37 -8.40 -11.05 -0.29
C GLY A 37 -7.09 -10.57 -0.95
N VAL A 38 -6.38 -11.45 -1.65
CA VAL A 38 -5.18 -11.09 -2.43
C VAL A 38 -5.52 -10.06 -3.52
N SER A 39 -6.66 -10.26 -4.19
CA SER A 39 -7.15 -9.34 -5.21
C SER A 39 -7.44 -7.95 -4.61
N LEU A 40 -8.20 -7.89 -3.52
CA LEU A 40 -8.54 -6.65 -2.83
C LEU A 40 -7.32 -5.92 -2.28
N SER A 41 -6.37 -6.65 -1.69
CA SER A 41 -5.10 -6.09 -1.21
C SER A 41 -4.33 -5.38 -2.34
N ARG A 42 -4.23 -6.03 -3.52
CA ARG A 42 -3.61 -5.42 -4.70
C ARG A 42 -4.35 -4.17 -5.17
N HIS A 43 -5.69 -4.21 -5.17
CA HIS A 43 -6.53 -3.07 -5.55
C HIS A 43 -6.34 -1.87 -4.60
N CYS A 44 -6.35 -2.11 -3.28
CA CYS A 44 -6.09 -1.09 -2.28
C CYS A 44 -4.70 -0.46 -2.47
N ASN A 45 -3.66 -1.28 -2.66
CA ASN A 45 -2.31 -0.80 -2.87
C ASN A 45 -2.19 0.07 -4.15
N GLN A 46 -2.84 -0.33 -5.25
CA GLN A 46 -2.88 0.47 -6.48
C GLN A 46 -3.54 1.83 -6.29
N GLN A 47 -4.65 1.90 -5.53
CA GLN A 47 -5.31 3.16 -5.24
C GLN A 47 -4.44 4.08 -4.38
N LEU A 48 -3.74 3.53 -3.38
CA LEU A 48 -2.79 4.29 -2.55
C LEU A 48 -1.63 4.84 -3.39
N GLN A 49 -1.00 4.01 -4.23
CA GLN A 49 0.06 4.46 -5.14
C GLN A 49 -0.41 5.57 -6.10
N ALA A 50 -1.66 5.48 -6.59
CA ALA A 50 -2.23 6.50 -7.44
C ALA A 50 -2.47 7.83 -6.69
N ALA A 51 -2.86 7.76 -5.41
CA ALA A 51 -3.02 8.92 -4.55
C ALA A 51 -1.67 9.59 -4.24
N GLU A 52 -0.66 8.81 -3.87
CA GLU A 52 0.71 9.26 -3.60
C GLU A 52 1.29 10.03 -4.79
N LYS A 53 1.25 9.43 -5.99
CA LYS A 53 1.72 10.08 -7.23
C LYS A 53 1.01 11.41 -7.51
N ARG A 54 -0.28 11.52 -7.19
CA ARG A 54 -1.03 12.77 -7.36
C ARG A 54 -0.54 13.84 -6.39
N ILE A 55 -0.24 13.47 -5.15
CA ILE A 55 0.33 14.37 -4.14
C ILE A 55 1.69 14.87 -4.60
N ASP A 56 2.57 13.98 -5.05
CA ASP A 56 3.91 14.34 -5.55
C ASP A 56 3.86 15.36 -6.68
N VAL A 57 2.96 15.15 -7.65
CA VAL A 57 2.75 16.07 -8.77
C VAL A 57 2.24 17.43 -8.31
N LEU A 58 1.38 17.48 -7.28
CA LEU A 58 0.86 18.74 -6.74
C LEU A 58 1.94 19.52 -5.98
N LEU A 59 2.76 18.83 -5.17
CA LEU A 59 3.89 19.44 -4.47
C LEU A 59 4.94 19.98 -5.45
N THR A 60 5.26 19.20 -6.48
CA THR A 60 6.20 19.59 -7.55
C THR A 60 5.74 20.86 -8.29
N LYS A 61 4.43 21.03 -8.49
CA LYS A 61 3.88 22.18 -9.23
C LYS A 61 3.79 23.47 -8.42
N ALA A 62 3.79 23.40 -7.09
CA ALA A 62 3.60 24.56 -6.21
C ALA A 62 4.92 25.30 -5.90
N ASP A 63 6.07 24.64 -6.00
CA ASP A 63 7.37 25.19 -5.59
C ASP A 63 8.42 25.25 -6.73
N GLY A 64 8.28 24.46 -7.80
CA GLY A 64 9.26 24.47 -8.90
C GLY A 64 10.66 23.92 -8.53
N THR A 65 10.91 23.64 -7.25
CA THR A 65 12.06 22.91 -6.73
C THR A 65 11.65 21.52 -6.26
N LEU A 66 12.29 20.48 -6.79
CA LEU A 66 12.10 19.10 -6.37
C LEU A 66 12.96 18.81 -5.15
N ALA A 67 12.32 18.59 -3.99
CA ALA A 67 12.92 17.85 -2.89
C ALA A 67 12.00 16.69 -2.52
N THR A 68 12.20 15.55 -3.19
CA THR A 68 11.70 14.26 -2.69
C THR A 68 12.75 13.73 -1.72
N GLU A 69 12.52 13.86 -0.43
CA GLU A 69 13.29 13.08 0.54
C GLU A 69 12.70 11.66 0.62
N PRO A 70 13.54 10.61 0.60
CA PRO A 70 13.06 9.25 0.82
C PRO A 70 12.29 9.19 2.13
N PHE A 71 11.04 8.70 2.09
CA PHE A 71 10.30 8.42 3.31
C PHE A 71 10.92 7.20 4.00
N VAL A 72 11.75 7.45 5.02
CA VAL A 72 12.36 6.41 5.85
C VAL A 72 11.34 6.00 6.90
N LEU A 73 10.88 4.74 6.82
CA LEU A 73 10.10 4.14 7.89
C LEU A 73 10.97 4.08 9.17
N PRO A 74 10.44 4.39 10.37
CA PRO A 74 11.20 4.41 11.62
C PRO A 74 11.96 3.10 11.96
N ASP A 75 11.63 1.98 11.30
CA ASP A 75 12.17 0.65 11.54
C ASP A 75 12.78 -0.03 10.28
N ASP A 76 13.24 0.73 9.27
CA ASP A 76 14.00 0.14 8.15
C ASP A 76 15.53 0.17 8.41
N PRO A 77 16.16 -0.96 8.77
CA PRO A 77 17.59 -1.04 9.06
C PRO A 77 18.49 -0.96 7.81
N SER A 78 17.93 -0.86 6.60
CA SER A 78 18.70 -0.89 5.34
C SER A 78 19.10 0.49 4.79
N SER A 79 18.74 1.59 5.47
CA SER A 79 18.97 2.96 4.96
C SER A 79 20.33 3.60 5.32
N GLN A 80 21.26 2.88 5.95
CA GLN A 80 22.61 3.39 6.27
C GLN A 80 23.68 2.85 5.32
N SER A 81 23.69 3.37 4.10
CA SER A 81 24.85 3.37 3.21
C SER A 81 24.57 4.46 2.17
N GLY A 82 25.19 5.63 2.12
CA GLY A 82 26.54 6.04 2.48
C GLY A 82 26.93 6.98 1.34
N ASP A 83 27.04 8.27 1.60
CA ASP A 83 27.70 9.20 0.68
C ASP A 83 28.56 10.12 1.53
N GLU A 84 29.83 9.70 1.67
CA GLU A 84 30.90 10.54 2.18
C GLU A 84 31.02 11.77 1.28
N THR A 85 30.86 12.95 1.88
CA THR A 85 31.26 14.22 1.29
C THR A 85 32.74 14.17 0.93
N PRO A 86 33.15 14.36 -0.34
CA PRO A 86 34.55 14.62 -0.63
C PRO A 86 34.83 16.08 -0.29
N SER A 87 35.60 16.23 0.78
CA SER A 87 36.29 17.46 1.18
C SER A 87 37.09 18.06 0.02
N ALA A 88 36.98 19.37 -0.18
CA ALA A 88 37.95 20.20 -0.89
C ALA A 88 38.16 21.50 -0.12
#